data_AF-A0A9K3Q1T7-F1
#
_entry.id   AF-A0A9K3Q1T7-F1
#
_cell.length_a   1.000
_cell.length_b   1.000
_cell.length_c   1.000
_cell.angle_alpha   90.00
_cell.angle_beta   90.00
_cell.angle_gamma   90.00
#
_symmetry.space_group_name_H-M   'P 1'
#
loop_
_entity.id
_entity.type
_entity.pdbx_description
1 polymer ?
#
loop_
_entity_poly.entity_id
_entity_poly.type
_entity_poly.pdbx_seq_one_letter_code
_entity_poly.pdbx_strand_id
1 'polypeptide(L)'
;MMISTTILFFLLVSSSTWINKYCSAQQPLIYDTDHGPFIDDIFALGLLLNSYDLVDMQLILGTSEQPELSATCIAAQIKLSGMEGTVPVAMGEELPPYEDRGSVCGIPGILGFGIEPACRAAFNETDPADIIEDGVAYAANLILESERDDWWYLVVGGQTSLKRLIEEFPEAASKIDTLVVMAGNWCADFEPYPDVMAPTDETNIGCDPQAANFVLDGNNIVFNNVYYVPVEVADAIGGDDYAIFVEAAESGTQPVAAATLEFYKLWSEASRADESLLVHLEAMTYDPETESTPQFDAMAVMLVLELLSSEQVCGDDGRFFKNEFEAVHFYENDDPGLQPFPEAPRSAFSLFSGTVDSTTLPDQCPNITEFTFDPDDTPEAEYPIMVTLGFHSSDAKSAVFSDMARRMAGEIVLCEDADTVDSPTTTVDSPTAATVDDEGTSPPSATESVFGRRWIVSIVLLAVATVHLIV
;
A
#
# COMPACT_ATOMS: atom_id res chain seq x y z
N MET A 1 -49.22 -43.84 -51.56
CA MET A 1 -48.11 -42.88 -51.72
C MET A 1 -48.10 -42.00 -50.48
N MET A 2 -47.28 -42.35 -49.49
CA MET A 2 -47.07 -41.57 -48.27
C MET A 2 -45.78 -40.78 -48.45
N ILE A 3 -45.87 -39.45 -48.37
CA ILE A 3 -44.73 -38.54 -48.37
C ILE A 3 -44.44 -38.24 -46.90
N SER A 4 -43.30 -38.73 -46.42
CA SER A 4 -42.78 -38.49 -45.07
C SER A 4 -41.91 -37.23 -45.10
N THR A 5 -42.37 -36.18 -44.44
CA THR A 5 -41.63 -34.92 -44.30
C THR A 5 -40.85 -34.97 -42.99
N THR A 6 -39.56 -35.29 -43.06
CA THR A 6 -38.64 -35.20 -41.92
C THR A 6 -38.04 -33.79 -41.90
N ILE A 7 -38.49 -32.96 -40.95
CA ILE A 7 -37.90 -31.65 -40.66
C ILE A 7 -36.66 -31.90 -39.80
N LEU A 8 -35.48 -31.61 -40.36
CA LEU A 8 -34.19 -31.69 -39.68
C LEU A 8 -33.90 -30.32 -39.05
N PHE A 9 -34.12 -30.20 -37.74
CA PHE A 9 -33.73 -29.03 -36.95
C PHE A 9 -32.20 -29.08 -36.74
N PHE A 10 -31.45 -28.26 -37.47
CA PHE A 10 -30.04 -28.00 -37.19
C PHE A 10 -29.97 -27.04 -35.99
N LEU A 11 -29.69 -27.60 -34.81
CA LEU A 11 -29.22 -26.85 -33.65
C LEU A 11 -27.76 -26.43 -33.92
N LEU A 12 -27.58 -25.22 -34.44
CA LEU A 12 -26.30 -24.50 -34.40
C LEU A 12 -26.07 -24.09 -32.94
N VAL A 13 -25.50 -25.01 -32.16
CA VAL A 13 -24.80 -24.64 -30.93
C VAL A 13 -23.51 -23.98 -31.41
N SER A 14 -23.54 -22.65 -31.50
CA SER A 14 -22.35 -21.81 -31.53
C SER A 14 -21.55 -22.14 -30.27
N SER A 15 -20.59 -23.05 -30.40
CA SER A 15 -19.54 -23.26 -29.42
C SER A 15 -18.66 -22.01 -29.42
N SER A 16 -19.11 -20.99 -28.70
CA SER A 16 -18.31 -19.84 -28.27
C SER A 16 -17.25 -20.38 -27.32
N THR A 17 -16.20 -20.97 -27.89
CA THR A 17 -14.98 -21.33 -27.19
C THR A 17 -14.10 -20.08 -27.16
N TRP A 18 -14.61 -19.04 -26.47
CA TRP A 18 -13.75 -18.06 -25.84
C TRP A 18 -13.29 -18.71 -24.53
N ILE A 19 -12.40 -19.69 -24.66
CA ILE A 19 -11.71 -20.25 -23.52
C ILE A 19 -10.63 -19.22 -23.20
N ASN A 20 -10.90 -18.46 -22.13
CA ASN A 20 -9.98 -17.58 -21.42
C ASN A 20 -8.57 -18.16 -21.47
N LYS A 21 -7.70 -17.52 -22.24
CA LYS A 21 -6.30 -17.90 -22.38
C LYS A 21 -5.48 -17.20 -21.30
N TYR A 22 -5.92 -17.33 -20.05
CA TYR A 22 -5.13 -17.00 -18.86
C TYR A 22 -5.23 -18.22 -17.93
N CYS A 23 -4.33 -19.17 -18.15
CA CYS A 23 -4.11 -20.31 -17.27
C CYS A 23 -2.63 -20.35 -16.87
N SER A 24 -2.07 -19.21 -16.43
CA SER A 24 -1.08 -19.34 -15.36
C SER A 24 -1.87 -19.74 -14.11
N ALA A 25 -1.35 -20.67 -13.32
CA ALA A 25 -1.89 -20.85 -11.98
C ALA A 25 -1.74 -19.50 -11.24
N GLN A 26 -2.74 -19.15 -10.41
CA GLN A 26 -2.65 -17.97 -9.55
C GLN A 26 -1.36 -18.02 -8.73
N GLN A 27 -0.80 -16.85 -8.44
CA GLN A 27 0.46 -16.74 -7.71
C GLN A 27 0.22 -16.89 -6.20
N PRO A 28 0.79 -17.91 -5.52
CA PRO A 28 0.69 -18.04 -4.07
C PRO A 28 1.38 -16.85 -3.39
N LEU A 29 0.63 -16.20 -2.50
CA LEU A 29 1.04 -15.00 -1.80
C LEU A 29 0.79 -15.13 -0.30
N ILE A 30 1.79 -14.74 0.50
CA ILE A 30 1.61 -14.37 1.91
C ILE A 30 1.49 -12.85 1.98
N TYR A 31 0.44 -12.37 2.66
CA TYR A 31 0.21 -10.94 2.89
C TYR A 31 0.46 -10.62 4.36
N ASP A 32 1.38 -9.69 4.63
CA ASP A 32 1.84 -9.31 5.96
C ASP A 32 1.63 -7.81 6.16
N THR A 33 0.77 -7.44 7.12
CA THR A 33 0.15 -6.11 7.25
C THR A 33 0.05 -5.71 8.71
N ASP A 34 0.13 -4.42 9.02
CA ASP A 34 -0.09 -3.87 10.37
C ASP A 34 -1.52 -3.35 10.58
N HIS A 35 -2.43 -3.78 9.72
CA HIS A 35 -3.88 -3.58 9.70
C HIS A 35 -4.55 -2.98 10.95
N GLY A 36 -4.97 -1.72 10.83
CA GLY A 36 -5.94 -1.09 11.74
C GLY A 36 -5.58 0.30 12.27
N PRO A 37 -4.32 0.59 12.67
CA PRO A 37 -3.87 1.96 12.94
C PRO A 37 -4.04 2.85 11.70
N PHE A 38 -3.61 2.33 10.54
CA PHE A 38 -3.68 2.99 9.25
C PHE A 38 -4.83 2.41 8.40
N ILE A 39 -5.33 3.25 7.50
CA ILE A 39 -6.53 2.94 6.72
C ILE A 39 -6.20 2.31 5.37
N ASP A 40 -5.02 2.56 4.83
CA ASP A 40 -4.58 2.04 3.56
C ASP A 40 -4.36 0.51 3.57
N ASP A 41 -4.05 -0.11 4.72
CA ASP A 41 -4.07 -1.58 4.87
C ASP A 41 -5.44 -2.18 4.54
N ILE A 42 -6.52 -1.47 4.89
CA ILE A 42 -7.92 -1.89 4.66
C ILE A 42 -8.24 -1.85 3.18
N PHE A 43 -7.75 -0.83 2.48
CA PHE A 43 -7.87 -0.73 1.03
C PHE A 43 -7.01 -1.80 0.33
N ALA A 44 -5.78 -2.03 0.80
CA ALA A 44 -4.89 -3.07 0.28
C ALA A 44 -5.50 -4.47 0.42
N LEU A 45 -6.04 -4.81 1.60
CA LEU A 45 -6.74 -6.09 1.81
C LEU A 45 -7.98 -6.20 0.92
N GLY A 46 -8.80 -5.15 0.83
CA GLY A 46 -9.97 -5.13 -0.04
C GLY A 46 -9.62 -5.34 -1.52
N LEU A 47 -8.54 -4.70 -1.98
CA LEU A 47 -8.02 -4.84 -3.34
C LEU A 47 -7.51 -6.25 -3.61
N LEU A 48 -6.75 -6.86 -2.68
CA LEU A 48 -6.27 -8.24 -2.80
C LEU A 48 -7.41 -9.26 -2.84
N LEU A 49 -8.43 -9.10 -1.97
CA LEU A 49 -9.59 -9.99 -1.93
C LEU A 49 -10.38 -9.97 -3.25
N ASN A 50 -10.41 -8.84 -3.95
CA ASN A 50 -11.01 -8.72 -5.28
C ASN A 50 -10.08 -9.10 -6.44
N SER A 51 -8.78 -9.29 -6.20
CA SER A 51 -7.77 -9.61 -7.22
C SER A 51 -7.40 -11.09 -7.26
N TYR A 52 -8.37 -11.94 -6.91
CA TYR A 52 -8.23 -13.39 -6.96
C TYR A 52 -8.00 -13.92 -8.39
N ASP A 53 -8.16 -13.12 -9.45
CA ASP A 53 -7.85 -13.55 -10.81
C ASP A 53 -6.34 -13.77 -11.04
N LEU A 54 -5.49 -13.07 -10.29
CA LEU A 54 -4.03 -13.12 -10.42
C LEU A 54 -3.35 -13.75 -9.19
N VAL A 55 -3.89 -13.50 -8.00
CA VAL A 55 -3.28 -13.87 -6.73
C VAL A 55 -4.05 -15.00 -6.07
N ASP A 56 -3.31 -15.95 -5.51
CA ASP A 56 -3.81 -16.98 -4.59
C ASP A 56 -3.33 -16.60 -3.19
N MET A 57 -4.19 -15.93 -2.43
CA MET A 57 -3.84 -15.47 -1.08
C MET A 57 -3.89 -16.66 -0.12
N GLN A 58 -2.72 -17.10 0.33
CA GLN A 58 -2.57 -18.34 1.08
C GLN A 58 -2.58 -18.12 2.59
N LEU A 59 -2.21 -16.93 3.06
CA LEU A 59 -2.18 -16.55 4.47
C LEU A 59 -2.14 -15.02 4.59
N ILE A 60 -2.83 -14.50 5.62
CA ILE A 60 -2.68 -13.11 6.05
C ILE A 60 -2.13 -13.06 7.48
N LEU A 61 -1.05 -12.30 7.68
CA LEU A 61 -0.43 -12.05 8.97
C LEU A 61 -0.74 -10.62 9.44
N GLY A 62 -1.14 -10.47 10.70
CA GLY A 62 -1.21 -9.17 11.38
C GLY A 62 0.05 -8.91 12.21
N THR A 63 1.02 -8.19 11.65
CA THR A 63 2.29 -7.82 12.32
C THR A 63 2.21 -6.38 12.78
N SER A 64 2.11 -6.11 14.08
CA SER A 64 1.89 -4.74 14.58
C SER A 64 2.23 -4.58 16.06
N GLU A 65 1.92 -3.43 16.65
CA GLU A 65 1.98 -3.26 18.11
C GLU A 65 1.01 -4.18 18.87
N GLN A 66 -0.08 -4.60 18.22
CA GLN A 66 -1.11 -5.47 18.80
C GLN A 66 -1.51 -6.56 17.80
N PRO A 67 -0.66 -7.60 17.59
CA PRO A 67 -0.87 -8.61 16.55
C PRO A 67 -2.24 -9.32 16.64
N GLU A 68 -2.70 -9.61 17.86
CA GLU A 68 -4.03 -10.22 18.09
C GLU A 68 -5.16 -9.32 17.59
N LEU A 69 -5.09 -8.01 17.89
CA LEU A 69 -6.12 -7.06 17.48
C LEU A 69 -6.07 -6.83 15.95
N SER A 70 -4.87 -6.74 15.38
CA SER A 70 -4.64 -6.66 13.94
C SER A 70 -5.29 -7.85 13.21
N ALA A 71 -4.97 -9.08 13.64
CA ALA A 71 -5.56 -10.31 13.11
C ALA A 71 -7.08 -10.35 13.29
N THR A 72 -7.59 -9.85 14.43
CA THR A 72 -9.03 -9.74 14.68
C THR A 72 -9.71 -8.80 13.68
N CYS A 73 -9.09 -7.65 13.37
CA CYS A 73 -9.63 -6.72 12.37
C CYS A 73 -9.60 -7.28 10.96
N ILE A 74 -8.51 -7.95 10.57
CA ILE A 74 -8.39 -8.64 9.29
C ILE A 74 -9.53 -9.68 9.15
N ALA A 75 -9.72 -10.52 10.16
CA ALA A 75 -10.80 -11.50 10.18
C ALA A 75 -12.19 -10.84 10.11
N ALA A 76 -12.39 -9.69 10.79
CA ALA A 76 -13.62 -8.92 10.72
C ALA A 76 -13.90 -8.38 9.32
N GLN A 77 -12.92 -7.80 8.62
CA GLN A 77 -13.10 -7.31 7.25
C GLN A 77 -13.40 -8.47 6.29
N ILE A 78 -12.70 -9.61 6.40
CA ILE A 78 -12.96 -10.81 5.59
C ILE A 78 -14.38 -11.32 5.80
N LYS A 79 -14.83 -11.38 7.06
CA LYS A 79 -16.17 -11.82 7.41
C LYS A 79 -17.25 -10.90 6.84
N LEU A 80 -17.08 -9.58 6.98
CA LEU A 80 -18.00 -8.58 6.41
C LEU A 80 -17.99 -8.58 4.88
N SER A 81 -16.85 -8.95 4.30
CA SER A 81 -16.70 -9.18 2.85
C SER A 81 -17.40 -10.46 2.37
N GLY A 82 -17.95 -11.29 3.27
CA GLY A 82 -18.58 -12.57 2.92
C GLY A 82 -17.57 -13.65 2.51
N MET A 83 -16.31 -13.49 2.90
CA MET A 83 -15.16 -14.32 2.51
C MET A 83 -14.64 -15.19 3.66
N GLU A 84 -15.45 -15.41 4.71
CA GLU A 84 -15.08 -16.21 5.88
C GLU A 84 -14.61 -17.62 5.48
N GLY A 85 -13.45 -18.05 6.01
CA GLY A 85 -12.86 -19.35 5.72
C GLY A 85 -12.24 -19.51 4.33
N THR A 86 -12.08 -18.44 3.55
CA THR A 86 -11.42 -18.48 2.24
C THR A 86 -9.90 -18.40 2.33
N VAL A 87 -9.38 -17.62 3.27
CA VAL A 87 -7.94 -17.43 3.55
C VAL A 87 -7.72 -17.50 5.06
N PRO A 88 -6.71 -18.23 5.55
CA PRO A 88 -6.37 -18.25 6.97
C PRO A 88 -5.81 -16.89 7.41
N VAL A 89 -6.18 -16.49 8.63
CA VAL A 89 -5.68 -15.28 9.28
C VAL A 89 -4.88 -15.71 10.50
N ALA A 90 -3.71 -15.10 10.69
CA ALA A 90 -2.84 -15.41 11.81
C ALA A 90 -2.29 -14.15 12.48
N MET A 91 -1.94 -14.29 13.75
CA MET A 91 -1.12 -13.30 14.44
C MET A 91 0.30 -13.38 13.87
N GLY A 92 0.83 -12.24 13.43
CA GLY A 92 2.25 -12.06 13.15
C GLY A 92 3.02 -11.77 14.44
N GLU A 93 4.19 -11.15 14.29
CA GLU A 93 5.02 -10.70 15.39
C GLU A 93 4.57 -9.36 15.97
N GLU A 94 4.85 -9.19 17.27
CA GLU A 94 4.80 -7.90 17.92
C GLU A 94 6.02 -7.08 17.50
N LEU A 95 5.81 -5.81 17.14
CA LEU A 95 6.91 -4.87 16.83
C LEU A 95 7.90 -4.78 18.02
N PRO A 96 9.19 -4.47 17.76
CA PRO A 96 10.21 -4.41 18.81
C PRO A 96 9.87 -3.38 19.91
N PRO A 97 10.56 -3.40 21.07
CA PRO A 97 10.40 -2.38 22.10
C PRO A 97 10.54 -0.96 21.54
N TYR A 98 9.79 0.00 22.09
CA TYR A 98 9.77 1.39 21.59
C TYR A 98 11.14 2.06 21.54
N GLU A 99 12.06 1.72 22.46
CA GLU A 99 13.43 2.20 22.47
C GLU A 99 14.28 1.75 21.27
N ASP A 100 13.89 0.65 20.61
CA ASP A 100 14.56 0.09 19.44
C ASP A 100 13.93 0.58 18.13
N ARG A 101 12.81 1.31 18.22
CA ARG A 101 12.11 1.90 17.06
C ARG A 101 12.66 3.28 16.72
N GLY A 102 12.40 3.70 15.49
CA GLY A 102 12.66 5.04 14.98
C GLY A 102 11.41 5.88 14.73
N SER A 103 11.68 7.14 14.37
CA SER A 103 10.68 8.12 13.97
C SER A 103 9.46 8.19 14.92
N VAL A 104 8.26 8.34 14.34
CA VAL A 104 6.98 8.35 15.05
C VAL A 104 6.69 7.02 15.73
N CYS A 105 7.16 5.89 15.20
CA CYS A 105 6.95 4.57 15.80
C CYS A 105 7.60 4.41 17.18
N GLY A 106 8.64 5.20 17.50
CA GLY A 106 9.26 5.22 18.83
C GLY A 106 8.45 5.92 19.92
N ILE A 107 7.29 6.52 19.58
CA ILE A 107 6.44 7.23 20.54
C ILE A 107 5.26 6.32 20.98
N PRO A 108 5.22 5.87 22.25
CA PRO A 108 4.19 4.96 22.71
C PRO A 108 2.77 5.46 22.49
N GLY A 109 1.96 4.63 21.82
CA GLY A 109 0.54 4.87 21.56
C GLY A 109 0.22 5.94 20.51
N ILE A 110 1.20 6.49 19.79
CA ILE A 110 0.93 7.55 18.80
C ILE A 110 0.26 7.00 17.52
N LEU A 111 0.62 5.78 17.11
CA LEU A 111 0.01 5.13 15.94
C LEU A 111 -1.50 4.92 16.23
N GLY A 112 -1.77 4.40 17.43
CA GLY A 112 -3.11 4.17 17.95
C GLY A 112 -3.93 3.18 17.13
N PHE A 113 -5.23 3.07 17.41
CA PHE A 113 -6.07 2.05 16.77
C PHE A 113 -7.53 2.54 16.67
N GLY A 114 -7.82 3.36 15.66
CA GLY A 114 -9.11 4.05 15.53
C GLY A 114 -10.31 3.11 15.41
N ILE A 115 -10.13 1.94 14.80
CA ILE A 115 -11.23 1.00 14.49
C ILE A 115 -11.40 -0.15 15.49
N GLU A 116 -10.72 -0.13 16.63
CA GLU A 116 -10.76 -1.23 17.61
C GLU A 116 -12.20 -1.60 18.01
N PRO A 117 -13.10 -0.65 18.34
CA PRO A 117 -14.47 -0.99 18.71
C PRO A 117 -15.23 -1.72 17.59
N ALA A 118 -14.98 -1.37 16.32
CA ALA A 118 -15.62 -1.98 15.16
C ALA A 118 -15.14 -3.43 14.97
N CYS A 119 -13.83 -3.65 15.03
CA CYS A 119 -13.26 -4.99 14.89
C CYS A 119 -13.77 -5.94 15.97
N ARG A 120 -13.76 -5.49 17.24
CA ARG A 120 -14.28 -6.29 18.36
C ARG A 120 -15.78 -6.54 18.27
N ALA A 121 -16.56 -5.62 17.70
CA ALA A 121 -17.99 -5.80 17.52
C ALA A 121 -18.31 -6.83 16.42
N ALA A 122 -17.56 -6.82 15.31
CA ALA A 122 -17.70 -7.78 14.21
C ALA A 122 -17.20 -9.18 14.61
N PHE A 123 -16.16 -9.24 15.44
CA PHE A 123 -15.57 -10.45 15.99
C PHE A 123 -16.11 -10.72 17.41
N ASN A 124 -17.35 -11.19 17.48
CA ASN A 124 -17.97 -11.58 18.75
C ASN A 124 -17.09 -12.66 19.44
N GLU A 125 -16.69 -12.43 20.70
CA GLU A 125 -15.72 -13.22 21.52
C GLU A 125 -15.95 -14.75 21.59
N THR A 126 -17.01 -15.28 20.99
CA THR A 126 -17.41 -16.69 21.05
C THR A 126 -16.80 -17.59 19.98
N ASP A 127 -16.01 -17.08 19.03
CA ASP A 127 -15.26 -17.94 18.09
C ASP A 127 -13.83 -17.46 17.76
N PRO A 128 -12.95 -17.26 18.76
CA PRO A 128 -11.51 -17.03 18.54
C PRO A 128 -10.78 -18.24 17.91
N ALA A 129 -11.49 -19.33 17.59
CA ALA A 129 -10.89 -20.57 17.08
C ALA A 129 -10.32 -20.44 15.65
N ASP A 130 -10.60 -19.34 14.94
CA ASP A 130 -10.23 -19.16 13.54
C ASP A 130 -8.98 -18.27 13.31
N ILE A 131 -8.41 -17.66 14.37
CA ILE A 131 -7.14 -16.94 14.28
C ILE A 131 -6.01 -17.89 14.71
N ILE A 132 -5.01 -18.03 13.85
CA ILE A 132 -3.83 -18.85 14.13
C ILE A 132 -2.87 -18.07 15.02
N GLU A 133 -2.48 -18.65 16.16
CA GLU A 133 -1.68 -17.93 17.17
C GLU A 133 -0.22 -17.70 16.77
N ASP A 134 0.41 -18.65 16.08
CA ASP A 134 1.79 -18.53 15.61
C ASP A 134 1.80 -18.50 14.09
N GLY A 135 1.55 -17.32 13.53
CA GLY A 135 1.45 -17.11 12.08
C GLY A 135 2.75 -17.38 11.35
N VAL A 136 3.90 -17.04 11.93
CA VAL A 136 5.22 -17.29 11.32
C VAL A 136 5.50 -18.79 11.21
N ALA A 137 5.29 -19.56 12.27
CA ALA A 137 5.46 -21.02 12.21
C ALA A 137 4.43 -21.67 11.27
N TYR A 138 3.21 -21.14 11.21
CA TYR A 138 2.20 -21.62 10.27
C TYR A 138 2.60 -21.34 8.82
N ALA A 139 3.07 -20.13 8.51
CA ALA A 139 3.60 -19.74 7.21
C ALA A 139 4.74 -20.67 6.77
N ALA A 140 5.69 -20.94 7.68
CA ALA A 140 6.80 -21.84 7.41
C ALA A 140 6.33 -23.25 7.03
N ASN A 141 5.38 -23.82 7.80
CA ASN A 141 4.83 -25.15 7.49
C ASN A 141 4.08 -25.17 6.16
N LEU A 142 3.25 -24.15 5.90
CA LEU A 142 2.51 -23.98 4.66
C LEU A 142 3.44 -23.95 3.43
N ILE A 143 4.53 -23.18 3.50
CA ILE A 143 5.54 -23.09 2.44
C ILE A 143 6.32 -24.41 2.28
N LEU A 144 6.72 -25.05 3.38
CA LEU A 144 7.50 -26.30 3.35
C LEU A 144 6.69 -27.49 2.82
N GLU A 145 5.39 -27.56 3.14
CA GLU A 145 4.47 -28.61 2.66
C GLU A 145 4.10 -28.44 1.18
N SER A 146 4.30 -27.24 0.62
CA SER A 146 4.10 -26.97 -0.80
C SER A 146 5.27 -27.48 -1.65
N GLU A 147 4.96 -28.02 -2.83
CA GLU A 147 5.96 -28.39 -3.85
C GLU A 147 6.40 -27.18 -4.70
N ARG A 148 5.96 -25.97 -4.36
CA ARG A 148 6.30 -24.72 -5.03
C ARG A 148 7.49 -24.03 -4.37
N ASP A 149 8.36 -23.48 -5.21
CA ASP A 149 9.56 -22.72 -4.81
C ASP A 149 9.53 -21.30 -5.40
N ASP A 150 8.34 -20.82 -5.79
CA ASP A 150 8.11 -19.53 -6.41
C ASP A 150 7.13 -18.68 -5.59
N TRP A 151 7.18 -18.76 -4.25
CA TRP A 151 6.28 -18.02 -3.38
C TRP A 151 6.52 -16.52 -3.44
N TRP A 152 5.44 -15.75 -3.31
CA TRP A 152 5.54 -14.29 -3.14
C TRP A 152 5.23 -13.93 -1.69
N TYR A 153 5.93 -12.93 -1.18
CA TYR A 153 5.70 -12.35 0.14
C TYR A 153 5.50 -10.84 -0.03
N LEU A 154 4.33 -10.34 0.34
CA LEU A 154 4.00 -8.92 0.32
C LEU A 154 3.95 -8.41 1.77
N VAL A 155 4.84 -7.48 2.10
CA VAL A 155 4.87 -6.79 3.40
C VAL A 155 4.42 -5.36 3.21
N VAL A 156 3.42 -4.93 3.96
CA VAL A 156 2.96 -3.53 3.98
C VAL A 156 2.96 -2.91 5.38
N GLY A 157 3.56 -3.61 6.35
CA GLY A 157 3.84 -3.09 7.69
C GLY A 157 5.32 -3.26 8.06
N GLY A 158 5.61 -3.31 9.37
CA GLY A 158 6.95 -3.67 9.88
C GLY A 158 7.37 -5.10 9.46
N GLN A 159 8.66 -5.28 9.17
CA GLN A 159 9.19 -6.54 8.62
C GLN A 159 9.52 -7.61 9.67
N THR A 160 9.03 -7.45 10.91
CA THR A 160 9.39 -8.28 12.07
C THR A 160 9.01 -9.76 11.90
N SER A 161 7.84 -10.06 11.35
CA SER A 161 7.42 -11.44 11.05
C SER A 161 8.29 -12.11 10.00
N LEU A 162 8.64 -11.38 8.92
CA LEU A 162 9.52 -11.89 7.88
C LEU A 162 10.93 -12.13 8.41
N LYS A 163 11.46 -11.24 9.26
CA LYS A 163 12.72 -11.47 9.99
C LYS A 163 12.67 -12.78 10.76
N ARG A 164 11.65 -13.00 11.60
CA ARG A 164 11.52 -14.26 12.36
C ARG A 164 11.42 -15.48 11.44
N LEU A 165 10.70 -15.36 10.31
CA LEU A 165 10.61 -16.45 9.31
C LEU A 165 11.99 -16.82 8.77
N ILE A 166 12.82 -15.84 8.42
CA ILE A 166 14.19 -16.04 7.93
C ILE A 166 15.08 -16.64 9.02
N GLU A 167 15.02 -16.11 10.24
CA GLU A 167 15.85 -16.55 11.36
C GLU A 167 15.55 -17.99 11.82
N GLU A 168 14.26 -18.31 11.99
CA GLU A 168 13.83 -19.59 12.57
C GLU A 168 13.56 -20.67 11.52
N PHE A 169 13.16 -20.27 10.30
CA PHE A 169 12.74 -21.18 9.23
C PHE A 169 13.40 -20.84 7.87
N PRO A 170 14.74 -20.75 7.77
CA PRO A 170 15.43 -20.35 6.55
C PRO A 170 15.14 -21.26 5.35
N GLU A 171 14.84 -22.55 5.58
CA GLU A 171 14.42 -23.48 4.53
C GLU A 171 13.08 -23.06 3.89
N ALA A 172 12.13 -22.56 4.69
CA ALA A 172 10.87 -22.03 4.19
C ALA A 172 11.08 -20.69 3.47
N ALA A 173 11.82 -19.76 4.10
CA ALA A 173 12.13 -18.46 3.52
C ALA A 173 12.83 -18.60 2.15
N SER A 174 13.69 -19.61 1.97
CA SER A 174 14.38 -19.85 0.69
C SER A 174 13.47 -20.25 -0.48
N LYS A 175 12.19 -20.57 -0.24
CA LYS A 175 11.19 -20.82 -1.28
C LYS A 175 10.42 -19.57 -1.71
N ILE A 176 10.66 -18.44 -1.04
CA ILE A 176 10.15 -17.12 -1.46
C ILE A 176 11.05 -16.64 -2.60
N ASP A 177 10.46 -16.48 -3.77
CA ASP A 177 11.14 -15.99 -4.96
C ASP A 177 11.09 -14.46 -5.04
N THR A 178 9.92 -13.88 -4.74
CA THR A 178 9.66 -12.46 -4.89
C THR A 178 9.19 -11.85 -3.58
N LEU A 179 9.89 -10.81 -3.14
CA LEU A 179 9.52 -9.96 -2.01
C LEU A 179 9.06 -8.59 -2.53
N VAL A 180 7.88 -8.15 -2.08
CA VAL A 180 7.38 -6.79 -2.33
C VAL A 180 7.13 -6.13 -0.98
N VAL A 181 7.64 -4.92 -0.80
CA VAL A 181 7.58 -4.18 0.47
C VAL A 181 7.02 -2.77 0.21
N MET A 182 5.95 -2.39 0.90
CA MET A 182 5.58 -0.97 1.04
C MET A 182 6.43 -0.39 2.17
N ALA A 183 7.46 0.38 1.81
CA ALA A 183 8.34 1.01 2.78
C ALA A 183 9.32 1.98 2.11
N GLY A 184 9.92 2.83 2.94
CA GLY A 184 11.02 3.72 2.57
C GLY A 184 10.62 5.00 1.84
N ASN A 185 11.62 5.85 1.64
CA ASN A 185 11.50 7.14 0.98
C ASN A 185 12.85 7.54 0.36
N TRP A 186 12.95 7.49 -0.98
CA TRP A 186 14.18 7.81 -1.70
C TRP A 186 14.13 9.12 -2.49
N CYS A 187 13.01 9.85 -2.38
CA CYS A 187 12.82 11.11 -3.08
C CYS A 187 12.85 12.31 -2.12
N ALA A 188 13.12 13.48 -2.66
CA ALA A 188 13.19 14.75 -1.93
C ALA A 188 12.36 15.82 -2.65
N ASP A 189 12.08 16.93 -1.95
CA ASP A 189 11.38 18.11 -2.49
C ASP A 189 9.93 17.85 -2.96
N PHE A 190 9.25 16.91 -2.31
CA PHE A 190 7.80 16.68 -2.46
C PHE A 190 7.13 16.55 -1.08
N GLU A 191 5.80 16.67 -1.03
CA GLU A 191 5.04 16.56 0.21
C GLU A 191 4.26 15.23 0.25
N PRO A 192 4.79 14.15 0.86
CA PRO A 192 4.08 12.87 0.98
C PRO A 192 2.83 12.98 1.87
N TYR A 193 2.84 13.92 2.81
CA TYR A 193 1.72 14.24 3.70
C TYR A 193 1.52 15.75 3.77
N PRO A 194 0.31 16.24 4.09
CA PRO A 194 0.05 17.67 4.24
C PRO A 194 1.05 18.33 5.20
N ASP A 195 1.71 19.39 4.75
CA ASP A 195 2.70 20.17 5.50
C ASP A 195 3.97 19.39 5.93
N VAL A 196 4.25 18.22 5.36
CA VAL A 196 5.48 17.44 5.59
C VAL A 196 6.30 17.39 4.30
N MET A 197 7.52 17.93 4.31
CA MET A 197 8.41 17.93 3.15
C MET A 197 9.37 16.73 3.22
N ALA A 198 9.48 15.97 2.13
CA ALA A 198 10.45 14.90 1.97
C ALA A 198 11.88 15.44 1.79
N PRO A 199 12.91 14.67 2.19
CA PRO A 199 12.83 13.30 2.70
C PRO A 199 12.32 13.25 4.15
N THR A 200 11.48 12.27 4.43
CA THR A 200 10.97 11.95 5.78
C THR A 200 11.28 10.49 6.08
N ASP A 201 11.50 10.19 7.36
CA ASP A 201 11.48 8.83 7.86
C ASP A 201 10.11 8.21 7.53
N GLU A 202 10.12 6.95 7.08
CA GLU A 202 8.93 6.20 6.70
C GLU A 202 8.53 5.28 7.86
N THR A 203 7.22 5.13 8.09
CA THR A 203 6.66 4.50 9.31
C THR A 203 7.02 3.01 9.42
N ASN A 204 6.89 2.22 8.37
CA ASN A 204 7.15 0.79 8.38
C ASN A 204 8.63 0.50 8.68
N ILE A 205 9.56 1.24 8.07
CA ILE A 205 10.98 1.20 8.46
C ILE A 205 11.18 1.73 9.89
N GLY A 206 10.50 2.81 10.26
CA GLY A 206 10.52 3.39 11.61
C GLY A 206 10.17 2.38 12.69
N CYS A 207 9.22 1.51 12.41
CA CYS A 207 8.70 0.56 13.38
C CYS A 207 9.64 -0.63 13.63
N ASP A 208 10.48 -1.03 12.67
CA ASP A 208 11.53 -2.04 12.87
C ASP A 208 12.67 -1.93 11.83
N PRO A 209 13.59 -0.97 11.98
CA PRO A 209 14.66 -0.77 11.00
C PRO A 209 15.64 -1.95 10.98
N GLN A 210 15.83 -2.62 12.12
CA GLN A 210 16.67 -3.81 12.23
C GLN A 210 16.12 -4.99 11.45
N ALA A 211 14.80 -5.21 11.47
CA ALA A 211 14.20 -6.22 10.61
C ALA A 211 14.35 -5.87 9.13
N ALA A 212 14.18 -4.59 8.77
CA ALA A 212 14.31 -4.16 7.38
C ALA A 212 15.73 -4.41 6.83
N ASN A 213 16.77 -4.05 7.59
CA ASN A 213 18.16 -4.36 7.21
C ASN A 213 18.43 -5.87 7.20
N PHE A 214 17.94 -6.60 8.21
CA PHE A 214 18.14 -8.04 8.30
C PHE A 214 17.56 -8.82 7.11
N VAL A 215 16.38 -8.42 6.63
CA VAL A 215 15.71 -9.02 5.45
C VAL A 215 16.49 -8.76 4.16
N LEU A 216 17.20 -7.64 4.07
CA LEU A 216 18.03 -7.27 2.92
C LEU A 216 19.47 -7.78 3.00
N ASP A 217 19.92 -8.32 4.13
CA ASP A 217 21.26 -8.90 4.26
C ASP A 217 21.38 -10.22 3.49
N GLY A 218 22.14 -10.20 2.39
CA GLY A 218 22.41 -11.37 1.55
C GLY A 218 23.20 -12.49 2.24
N ASN A 219 23.69 -12.30 3.47
CA ASN A 219 24.24 -13.38 4.28
C ASN A 219 23.14 -14.26 4.90
N ASN A 220 21.91 -13.76 5.00
CA ASN A 220 20.77 -14.47 5.58
C ASN A 220 20.01 -15.24 4.49
N ILE A 221 19.35 -14.52 3.58
CA ILE A 221 18.60 -15.04 2.43
C ILE A 221 18.77 -14.04 1.28
N VAL A 222 18.81 -14.55 0.05
CA VAL A 222 18.76 -13.74 -1.17
C VAL A 222 17.50 -14.13 -1.93
N PHE A 223 16.55 -13.21 -2.02
CA PHE A 223 15.38 -13.37 -2.88
C PHE A 223 15.79 -13.10 -4.34
N ASN A 224 15.14 -13.76 -5.30
CA ASN A 224 15.45 -13.53 -6.72
C ASN A 224 14.96 -12.16 -7.18
N ASN A 225 13.86 -11.68 -6.61
CA ASN A 225 13.29 -10.38 -6.91
C ASN A 225 12.91 -9.65 -5.61
N VAL A 226 13.37 -8.42 -5.44
CA VAL A 226 12.97 -7.55 -4.32
C VAL A 226 12.51 -6.21 -4.87
N TYR A 227 11.29 -5.83 -4.49
CA TYR A 227 10.67 -4.58 -4.89
C TYR A 227 10.27 -3.76 -3.67
N TYR A 228 10.74 -2.52 -3.61
CA TYR A 228 10.25 -1.53 -2.65
C TYR A 228 9.30 -0.55 -3.33
N VAL A 229 8.22 -0.24 -2.61
CA VAL A 229 7.15 0.69 -3.00
C VAL A 229 7.09 1.80 -1.96
N PRO A 230 7.84 2.89 -2.17
CA PRO A 230 7.98 3.98 -1.21
C PRO A 230 6.83 4.98 -1.22
N VAL A 231 6.83 5.90 -0.26
CA VAL A 231 5.74 6.86 -0.04
C VAL A 231 5.45 7.77 -1.24
N GLU A 232 6.42 8.06 -2.12
CA GLU A 232 6.24 8.94 -3.30
C GLU A 232 5.26 8.41 -4.35
N VAL A 233 4.93 7.11 -4.35
CA VAL A 233 3.99 6.56 -5.34
C VAL A 233 2.53 6.72 -4.95
N ALA A 234 2.26 7.00 -3.66
CA ALA A 234 0.93 7.07 -3.11
C ALA A 234 0.20 8.34 -3.52
N ASP A 235 -1.11 8.23 -3.71
CA ASP A 235 -2.02 9.35 -3.89
C ASP A 235 -3.42 8.93 -3.44
N ALA A 236 -4.30 9.90 -3.26
CA ALA A 236 -5.70 9.66 -3.00
C ALA A 236 -6.43 9.22 -4.28
N ILE A 237 -7.38 8.30 -4.13
CA ILE A 237 -8.38 7.99 -5.15
C ILE A 237 -9.49 9.04 -5.00
N GLY A 238 -9.66 9.87 -6.02
CA GLY A 238 -10.70 10.91 -6.05
C GLY A 238 -11.58 10.85 -7.30
N GLY A 239 -12.57 11.73 -7.36
CA GLY A 239 -13.37 11.97 -8.56
C GLY A 239 -14.14 10.75 -9.06
N ASP A 240 -14.14 10.53 -10.38
CA ASP A 240 -14.89 9.46 -11.03
C ASP A 240 -14.40 8.07 -10.62
N ASP A 241 -13.10 7.89 -10.36
CA ASP A 241 -12.55 6.62 -9.92
C ASP A 241 -13.06 6.26 -8.52
N TYR A 242 -13.05 7.21 -7.57
CA TYR A 242 -13.61 6.97 -6.24
C TYR A 242 -15.12 6.68 -6.29
N ALA A 243 -15.86 7.39 -7.16
CA ALA A 243 -17.28 7.16 -7.36
C ALA A 243 -17.59 5.73 -7.83
N ILE A 244 -16.77 5.14 -8.70
CA ILE A 244 -16.92 3.73 -9.13
C ILE A 244 -16.86 2.78 -7.92
N PHE A 245 -15.85 2.96 -7.06
CA PHE A 245 -15.69 2.17 -5.85
C PHE A 245 -16.89 2.33 -4.89
N VAL A 246 -17.30 3.58 -4.62
CA VAL A 246 -18.42 3.88 -3.72
C VAL A 246 -19.75 3.33 -4.26
N GLU A 247 -20.04 3.50 -5.53
CA GLU A 247 -21.26 2.97 -6.15
C GLU A 247 -21.31 1.44 -6.04
N ALA A 248 -20.18 0.76 -6.25
CA ALA A 248 -20.08 -0.68 -6.08
C ALA A 248 -20.33 -1.10 -4.62
N ALA A 249 -19.70 -0.42 -3.65
CA ALA A 249 -19.88 -0.65 -2.23
C ALA A 249 -21.34 -0.46 -1.80
N GLU A 250 -22.00 0.61 -2.25
CA GLU A 250 -23.38 0.95 -1.87
C GLU A 250 -24.45 0.14 -2.64
N SER A 251 -24.08 -0.47 -3.77
CA SER A 251 -25.00 -1.30 -4.57
C SER A 251 -25.53 -2.52 -3.81
N GLY A 252 -24.80 -2.98 -2.78
CA GLY A 252 -25.05 -4.23 -2.06
C GLY A 252 -24.73 -5.49 -2.87
N THR A 253 -24.08 -5.35 -4.03
CA THR A 253 -23.67 -6.48 -4.88
C THR A 253 -22.19 -6.84 -4.78
N GLN A 254 -21.38 -5.95 -4.19
CA GLN A 254 -19.94 -6.11 -4.03
C GLN A 254 -19.57 -6.06 -2.54
N PRO A 255 -19.61 -7.20 -1.82
CA PRO A 255 -19.45 -7.21 -0.36
C PRO A 255 -18.04 -6.82 0.10
N VAL A 256 -16.99 -7.12 -0.67
CA VAL A 256 -15.62 -6.68 -0.38
C VAL A 256 -15.51 -5.15 -0.44
N ALA A 257 -16.08 -4.53 -1.48
CA ALA A 257 -16.13 -3.07 -1.62
C ALA A 257 -16.90 -2.44 -0.46
N ALA A 258 -18.05 -3.02 -0.10
CA ALA A 258 -18.90 -2.56 0.99
C ALA A 258 -18.17 -2.60 2.34
N ALA A 259 -17.48 -3.71 2.66
CA ALA A 259 -16.73 -3.85 3.90
C ALA A 259 -15.57 -2.85 3.99
N THR A 260 -14.84 -2.66 2.88
CA THR A 260 -13.72 -1.71 2.78
C THR A 260 -14.19 -0.27 3.02
N LEU A 261 -15.29 0.15 2.37
CA LEU A 261 -15.87 1.49 2.56
C LEU A 261 -16.41 1.67 3.99
N GLU A 262 -17.03 0.65 4.57
CA GLU A 262 -17.54 0.70 5.95
C GLU A 262 -16.40 0.94 6.95
N PHE A 263 -15.29 0.20 6.82
CA PHE A 263 -14.11 0.38 7.66
C PHE A 263 -13.52 1.78 7.48
N TYR A 264 -13.47 2.31 6.26
CA TYR A 264 -13.00 3.66 6.03
C TYR A 264 -13.85 4.73 6.73
N LYS A 265 -15.17 4.61 6.65
CA LYS A 265 -16.08 5.55 7.34
C LYS A 265 -15.90 5.48 8.86
N LEU A 266 -15.76 4.27 9.42
CA LEU A 266 -15.54 4.06 10.86
C LEU A 266 -14.18 4.61 11.33
N TRP A 267 -13.11 4.34 10.57
CA TRP A 267 -11.79 4.89 10.84
C TRP A 267 -11.82 6.42 10.79
N SER A 268 -12.45 7.01 9.76
CA SER A 268 -12.53 8.46 9.61
C SER A 268 -13.28 9.10 10.79
N GLU A 269 -14.42 8.53 11.21
CA GLU A 269 -15.16 9.02 12.38
C GLU A 269 -14.32 8.95 13.66
N ALA A 270 -13.69 7.80 13.93
CA ALA A 270 -12.90 7.60 15.14
C ALA A 270 -11.64 8.49 15.18
N SER A 271 -10.88 8.54 14.08
CA SER A 271 -9.65 9.32 13.97
C SER A 271 -9.91 10.84 14.03
N ARG A 272 -11.04 11.32 13.50
CA ARG A 272 -11.48 12.72 13.68
C ARG A 272 -11.86 13.05 15.13
N ALA A 273 -12.31 12.06 15.90
CA ALA A 273 -12.75 12.26 17.28
C ALA A 273 -11.59 12.28 18.29
N ASP A 274 -10.43 11.74 17.94
CA ASP A 274 -9.26 11.64 18.82
C ASP A 274 -8.05 12.41 18.27
N GLU A 275 -7.84 13.63 18.78
CA GLU A 275 -6.72 14.50 18.41
C GLU A 275 -5.34 13.95 18.82
N SER A 276 -5.28 12.87 19.61
CA SER A 276 -4.01 12.26 20.04
C SER A 276 -3.42 11.27 19.05
N LEU A 277 -4.23 10.81 18.08
CA LEU A 277 -3.80 9.86 17.06
C LEU A 277 -2.96 10.55 15.98
N LEU A 278 -1.91 9.86 15.50
CA LEU A 278 -1.07 10.31 14.40
C LEU A 278 -1.91 10.66 13.16
N VAL A 279 -2.89 9.82 12.86
CA VAL A 279 -3.78 9.92 11.69
C VAL A 279 -4.89 10.97 11.83
N HIS A 280 -4.96 11.71 12.94
CA HIS A 280 -6.02 12.71 13.14
C HIS A 280 -6.03 13.77 12.03
N LEU A 281 -4.86 14.33 11.69
CA LEU A 281 -4.76 15.38 10.67
C LEU A 281 -5.14 14.87 9.28
N GLU A 282 -4.77 13.62 8.98
CA GLU A 282 -5.15 12.95 7.74
C GLU A 282 -6.67 12.76 7.66
N ALA A 283 -7.28 12.21 8.70
CA ALA A 283 -8.73 12.00 8.78
C ALA A 283 -9.51 13.33 8.69
N MET A 284 -8.93 14.45 9.16
CA MET A 284 -9.51 15.79 9.00
C MET A 284 -9.32 16.39 7.61
N THR A 285 -8.36 15.89 6.84
CA THR A 285 -8.02 16.38 5.48
C THR A 285 -8.91 15.73 4.43
N TYR A 286 -9.10 14.41 4.50
CA TYR A 286 -9.82 13.64 3.49
C TYR A 286 -11.26 13.34 3.93
N ASP A 287 -12.20 13.35 2.99
CA ASP A 287 -13.62 13.06 3.24
C ASP A 287 -14.03 11.72 2.60
N PRO A 288 -14.39 10.69 3.39
CA PRO A 288 -14.78 9.37 2.88
C PRO A 288 -16.07 9.37 2.04
N GLU A 289 -16.71 10.53 1.85
CA GLU A 289 -17.82 10.67 0.92
C GLU A 289 -17.37 11.10 -0.49
N THR A 290 -16.12 11.55 -0.67
CA THR A 290 -15.65 12.12 -1.95
C THR A 290 -14.29 11.61 -2.43
N GLU A 291 -13.44 11.11 -1.53
CA GLU A 291 -12.11 10.63 -1.86
C GLU A 291 -11.59 9.64 -0.80
N SER A 292 -10.53 8.88 -1.12
CA SER A 292 -9.75 8.13 -0.14
C SER A 292 -8.67 9.00 0.51
N THR A 293 -7.97 8.46 1.51
CA THR A 293 -6.64 8.96 1.89
C THR A 293 -5.60 8.57 0.83
N PRO A 294 -4.35 9.05 0.88
CA PRO A 294 -3.28 8.47 0.10
C PRO A 294 -3.16 6.97 0.37
N GLN A 295 -3.03 6.19 -0.70
CA GLN A 295 -3.05 4.74 -0.64
C GLN A 295 -1.62 4.20 -0.73
N PHE A 296 -0.91 4.04 0.38
CA PHE A 296 0.47 3.56 0.36
C PHE A 296 0.51 2.06 0.11
N ASP A 297 -0.18 1.28 0.95
CA ASP A 297 -0.16 -0.18 0.88
C ASP A 297 -0.80 -0.74 -0.40
N ALA A 298 -1.90 -0.12 -0.84
CA ALA A 298 -2.59 -0.55 -2.05
C ALA A 298 -1.71 -0.35 -3.30
N MET A 299 -0.73 0.56 -3.27
CA MET A 299 0.22 0.72 -4.36
C MET A 299 1.21 -0.43 -4.45
N ALA A 300 1.60 -1.04 -3.32
CA ALA A 300 2.38 -2.27 -3.32
C ALA A 300 1.58 -3.45 -3.89
N VAL A 301 0.29 -3.53 -3.58
CA VAL A 301 -0.63 -4.47 -4.22
C VAL A 301 -0.72 -4.20 -5.73
N MET A 302 -0.87 -2.96 -6.17
CA MET A 302 -0.93 -2.63 -7.60
C MET A 302 0.36 -3.01 -8.34
N LEU A 303 1.53 -2.87 -7.71
CA LEU A 303 2.77 -3.37 -8.28
C LEU A 303 2.76 -4.90 -8.40
N VAL A 304 2.29 -5.62 -7.38
CA VAL A 304 2.11 -7.09 -7.46
C VAL A 304 1.24 -7.46 -8.65
N LEU A 305 0.09 -6.80 -8.82
CA LEU A 305 -0.83 -7.09 -9.93
C LEU A 305 -0.20 -6.76 -11.29
N GLU A 306 0.54 -5.65 -11.40
CA GLU A 306 1.27 -5.30 -12.62
C GLU A 306 2.31 -6.37 -12.98
N LEU A 307 3.12 -6.83 -12.02
CA LEU A 307 4.15 -7.84 -12.23
C LEU A 307 3.56 -9.20 -12.63
N LEU A 308 2.35 -9.53 -12.17
CA LEU A 308 1.63 -10.76 -12.54
C LEU A 308 0.85 -10.63 -13.86
N SER A 309 0.48 -9.41 -14.25
CA SER A 309 -0.11 -9.15 -15.55
C SER A 309 0.96 -9.35 -16.64
N SER A 310 0.65 -10.10 -17.70
CA SER A 310 1.65 -10.49 -18.69
C SER A 310 2.29 -9.27 -19.39
N GLU A 311 3.61 -9.34 -19.67
CA GLU A 311 4.41 -8.35 -20.45
C GLU A 311 3.71 -7.85 -21.74
N GLN A 312 2.82 -8.65 -22.31
CA GLN A 312 2.13 -8.35 -23.56
C GLN A 312 1.07 -7.24 -23.44
N VAL A 313 0.78 -6.75 -22.23
CA VAL A 313 -0.39 -5.89 -21.95
C VAL A 313 0.00 -4.44 -21.65
N CYS A 314 0.96 -4.19 -20.76
CA CYS A 314 1.31 -2.83 -20.33
C CYS A 314 2.50 -2.22 -21.10
N GLY A 315 2.95 -2.89 -22.17
CA GLY A 315 4.23 -2.59 -22.83
C GLY A 315 5.42 -3.11 -22.03
N ASP A 316 6.59 -3.17 -22.68
CA ASP A 316 7.79 -3.81 -22.12
C ASP A 316 8.27 -3.15 -20.80
N ASP A 317 7.87 -1.90 -20.52
CA ASP A 317 8.34 -1.10 -19.38
C ASP A 317 7.34 -0.98 -18.21
N GLY A 318 6.10 -1.49 -18.36
CA GLY A 318 5.01 -1.36 -17.37
C GLY A 318 4.54 0.08 -17.12
N ARG A 319 3.62 0.28 -16.16
CA ARG A 319 3.13 1.62 -15.75
C ARG A 319 4.02 2.32 -14.72
N PHE A 320 4.75 1.53 -13.93
CA PHE A 320 5.60 2.00 -12.83
C PHE A 320 7.01 2.36 -13.29
N PHE A 321 7.50 3.53 -12.86
CA PHE A 321 8.91 3.88 -12.99
C PHE A 321 9.69 3.18 -11.87
N LYS A 322 10.56 2.25 -12.26
CA LYS A 322 11.39 1.46 -11.34
C LYS A 322 12.85 1.78 -11.57
N ASN A 323 13.61 1.98 -10.49
CA ASN A 323 15.06 2.17 -10.53
C ASN A 323 15.72 1.04 -9.74
N GLU A 324 16.77 0.44 -10.30
CA GLU A 324 17.62 -0.52 -9.59
C GLU A 324 18.67 0.26 -8.80
N PHE A 325 18.70 0.10 -7.48
CA PHE A 325 19.83 0.52 -6.65
C PHE A 325 20.82 -0.64 -6.50
N GLU A 326 22.10 -0.30 -6.38
CA GLU A 326 23.14 -1.32 -6.12
C GLU A 326 22.95 -1.96 -4.74
N ALA A 327 22.47 -1.17 -3.77
CA ALA A 327 22.15 -1.58 -2.41
C ALA A 327 21.19 -0.57 -1.75
N VAL A 328 20.51 -1.02 -0.69
CA VAL A 328 19.61 -0.20 0.15
C VAL A 328 19.92 -0.51 1.60
N HIS A 329 20.01 0.53 2.43
CA HIS A 329 20.19 0.42 3.87
C HIS A 329 19.24 1.37 4.60
N PHE A 330 18.81 1.01 5.80
CA PHE A 330 17.97 1.85 6.65
C PHE A 330 18.75 2.28 7.89
N TYR A 331 18.87 3.59 8.10
CA TYR A 331 19.70 4.12 9.17
C TYR A 331 19.20 3.72 10.57
N GLU A 332 20.08 3.11 11.37
CA GLU A 332 19.82 2.68 12.76
C GLU A 332 20.46 3.60 13.80
N ASN A 333 19.87 3.62 15.00
CA ASN A 333 20.49 4.24 16.18
C ASN A 333 21.65 3.36 16.64
N ASP A 334 22.84 3.55 16.03
CA ASP A 334 24.17 3.00 16.38
C ASP A 334 24.96 2.47 15.17
N ASP A 335 24.53 2.76 13.93
CA ASP A 335 25.24 2.35 12.72
C ASP A 335 26.72 2.83 12.73
N PRO A 336 27.69 1.91 12.77
CA PRO A 336 29.10 2.27 12.92
C PRO A 336 29.65 2.86 11.62
N GLY A 337 29.89 4.17 11.61
CA GLY A 337 30.52 4.85 10.47
C GLY A 337 29.59 5.86 9.78
N LEU A 338 28.28 5.73 9.99
CA LEU A 338 27.32 6.74 9.57
C LEU A 338 27.33 7.88 10.60
N GLN A 339 27.57 9.11 10.12
CA GLN A 339 27.58 10.27 11.00
C GLN A 339 26.16 10.48 11.55
N PRO A 340 25.99 10.71 12.86
CA PRO A 340 24.70 11.12 13.39
C PRO A 340 24.26 12.38 12.65
N PHE A 341 23.03 12.38 12.15
CA PHE A 341 22.42 13.55 11.52
C PHE A 341 22.65 14.83 12.34
N PRO A 342 22.83 16.01 11.71
CA PRO A 342 23.08 17.25 12.45
C PRO A 342 21.96 17.62 13.44
N GLU A 343 20.75 17.11 13.19
CA GLU A 343 19.54 17.28 14.01
C GLU A 343 19.09 15.94 14.65
N ALA A 344 20.03 14.99 14.77
CA ALA A 344 19.83 13.61 15.21
C ALA A 344 19.40 13.40 16.68
N PRO A 345 18.84 12.20 16.95
CA PRO A 345 18.60 11.15 15.96
C PRO A 345 17.19 11.17 15.36
N ARG A 346 17.11 10.89 14.06
CA ARG A 346 15.94 10.31 13.41
C ARG A 346 16.40 9.03 12.73
N SER A 347 16.16 7.89 13.39
CA SER A 347 16.31 6.56 12.80
C SER A 347 15.28 6.33 11.69
N ALA A 348 15.53 5.35 10.81
CA ALA A 348 14.66 4.94 9.70
C ALA A 348 14.70 5.79 8.41
N PHE A 349 15.77 6.55 8.18
CA PHE A 349 16.02 7.10 6.85
C PHE A 349 16.45 6.01 5.86
N SER A 350 15.88 6.06 4.66
CA SER A 350 16.31 5.21 3.55
C SER A 350 17.59 5.76 2.92
N LEU A 351 18.60 4.91 2.84
CA LEU A 351 19.87 5.14 2.17
C LEU A 351 19.92 4.28 0.91
N PHE A 352 20.72 4.71 -0.07
CA PHE A 352 20.98 3.91 -1.26
C PHE A 352 22.45 3.99 -1.67
N SER A 353 22.89 3.03 -2.48
CA SER A 353 24.17 3.07 -3.18
C SER A 353 23.98 2.99 -4.70
N GLY A 354 24.99 3.42 -5.44
CA GLY A 354 24.96 3.52 -6.90
C GLY A 354 24.66 4.94 -7.41
N THR A 355 24.32 5.05 -8.70
CA THR A 355 24.04 6.33 -9.36
C THR A 355 22.67 6.36 -10.01
N VAL A 356 21.92 7.42 -9.77
CA VAL A 356 20.62 7.66 -10.40
C VAL A 356 20.77 8.79 -11.43
N ASP A 357 20.27 8.57 -12.64
CA ASP A 357 20.17 9.65 -13.63
C ASP A 357 19.00 10.55 -13.26
N SER A 358 19.30 11.70 -12.64
CA SER A 358 18.28 12.67 -12.24
C SER A 358 17.49 13.25 -13.43
N THR A 359 17.96 13.08 -14.67
CA THR A 359 17.23 13.53 -15.86
C THR A 359 16.13 12.56 -16.29
N THR A 360 16.09 11.36 -15.73
CA THR A 360 15.07 10.33 -16.02
C THR A 360 14.05 10.15 -14.91
N LEU A 361 14.18 10.86 -13.79
CA LEU A 361 13.26 10.73 -12.67
C LEU A 361 11.83 11.16 -13.06
N PRO A 362 10.80 10.48 -12.53
CA PRO A 362 9.40 10.84 -12.76
C PRO A 362 9.02 12.10 -11.97
N ASP A 363 7.92 12.75 -12.35
CA ASP A 363 7.46 14.00 -11.72
C ASP A 363 7.19 13.88 -10.21
N GLN A 364 6.83 12.68 -9.74
CA GLN A 364 6.61 12.34 -8.33
C GLN A 364 7.90 12.31 -7.52
N CYS A 365 9.04 12.11 -8.17
CA CYS A 365 10.36 12.08 -7.56
C CYS A 365 11.23 13.20 -8.18
N PRO A 366 10.97 14.47 -7.86
CA PRO A 366 11.65 15.57 -8.54
C PRO A 366 13.17 15.55 -8.29
N ASN A 367 13.60 15.04 -7.13
CA ASN A 367 14.99 14.79 -6.80
C ASN A 367 15.12 13.47 -6.02
N ILE A 368 16.22 12.76 -6.22
CA ILE A 368 16.65 11.68 -5.31
C ILE A 368 17.24 12.29 -4.03
N THR A 369 17.10 11.63 -2.88
CA THR A 369 17.74 12.11 -1.65
C THR A 369 19.26 12.19 -1.80
N GLU A 370 19.91 13.03 -1.00
CA GLU A 370 21.38 13.04 -0.90
C GLU A 370 21.92 11.94 0.03
N PHE A 371 21.04 11.11 0.60
CA PHE A 371 21.40 10.12 1.61
C PHE A 371 21.86 8.82 0.97
N THR A 372 23.17 8.71 0.87
CA THR A 372 23.86 7.53 0.35
C THR A 372 24.68 6.85 1.43
N PHE A 373 25.01 5.59 1.21
CA PHE A 373 25.98 4.86 2.03
C PHE A 373 27.03 4.15 1.16
N ASP A 374 28.16 3.80 1.78
CA ASP A 374 29.15 2.90 1.18
C ASP A 374 28.81 1.47 1.64
N PRO A 375 28.47 0.53 0.72
CA PRO A 375 28.24 -0.87 1.06
C PRO A 375 29.38 -1.54 1.85
N ASP A 376 30.62 -1.04 1.75
CA ASP A 376 31.75 -1.57 2.52
C ASP A 376 31.73 -1.11 4.01
N ASP A 377 30.90 -0.14 4.37
CA ASP A 377 30.76 0.39 5.73
C ASP A 377 29.65 -0.30 6.54
N THR A 378 28.79 -1.10 5.91
CA THR A 378 27.71 -1.86 6.56
C THR A 378 28.11 -3.32 6.75
N PRO A 379 27.64 -4.01 7.82
CA PRO A 379 27.93 -5.43 8.02
C PRO A 379 27.17 -6.37 7.07
N GLU A 380 26.12 -5.89 6.41
CA GLU A 380 25.24 -6.63 5.51
C GLU A 380 25.90 -6.98 4.17
N ALA A 381 25.55 -8.13 3.60
CA ALA A 381 25.93 -8.46 2.22
C ALA A 381 24.90 -7.90 1.24
N GLU A 382 25.22 -6.73 0.70
CA GLU A 382 24.33 -6.00 -0.20
C GLU A 382 24.10 -6.70 -1.55
N TYR A 383 22.89 -6.53 -2.10
CA TYR A 383 22.53 -6.95 -3.45
C TYR A 383 21.52 -5.98 -4.10
N PRO A 384 21.37 -6.00 -5.44
CA PRO A 384 20.53 -5.04 -6.14
C PRO A 384 19.06 -5.12 -5.73
N ILE A 385 18.44 -3.97 -5.50
CA ILE A 385 17.03 -3.83 -5.10
C ILE A 385 16.31 -2.94 -6.11
N MET A 386 15.11 -3.35 -6.55
CA MET A 386 14.26 -2.53 -7.38
C MET A 386 13.39 -1.61 -6.51
N VAL A 387 13.42 -0.31 -6.78
CA VAL A 387 12.61 0.68 -6.06
C VAL A 387 11.69 1.41 -7.04
N THR A 388 10.42 1.54 -6.69
CA THR A 388 9.41 2.21 -7.52
C THR A 388 9.35 3.70 -7.19
N LEU A 389 10.01 4.55 -7.98
CA LEU A 389 10.11 5.99 -7.69
C LEU A 389 8.94 6.82 -8.27
N GLY A 390 7.93 6.17 -8.85
CA GLY A 390 6.76 6.84 -9.42
C GLY A 390 6.20 6.13 -10.65
N PHE A 391 5.79 6.92 -11.64
CA PHE A 391 5.12 6.43 -12.84
C PHE A 391 5.79 7.02 -14.09
N HIS A 392 5.79 6.28 -15.21
CA HIS A 392 6.41 6.76 -16.45
C HIS A 392 5.73 8.00 -17.05
N SER A 393 4.47 8.26 -16.68
CA SER A 393 3.72 9.43 -17.13
C SER A 393 2.51 9.71 -16.22
N SER A 394 1.89 10.88 -16.39
CA SER A 394 0.60 11.21 -15.77
C SER A 394 -0.51 10.23 -16.18
N ASP A 395 -0.50 9.79 -17.44
CA ASP A 395 -1.50 8.85 -17.97
C ASP A 395 -1.32 7.46 -17.34
N ALA A 396 -0.07 7.02 -17.14
CA ALA A 396 0.23 5.79 -16.43
C ALA A 396 -0.24 5.85 -14.98
N LYS A 397 -0.01 6.97 -14.28
CA LYS A 397 -0.55 7.21 -12.94
C LYS A 397 -2.07 7.09 -12.94
N SER A 398 -2.78 7.85 -13.77
CA SER A 398 -4.24 7.81 -13.84
C SER A 398 -4.77 6.40 -14.17
N ALA A 399 -4.10 5.66 -15.04
CA ALA A 399 -4.47 4.29 -15.37
C ALA A 399 -4.31 3.33 -14.17
N VAL A 400 -3.26 3.49 -13.34
CA VAL A 400 -3.09 2.69 -12.12
C VAL A 400 -4.21 2.97 -11.12
N PHE A 401 -4.53 4.22 -10.83
CA PHE A 401 -5.59 4.57 -9.88
C PHE A 401 -6.99 4.18 -10.37
N SER A 402 -7.26 4.27 -11.68
CA SER A 402 -8.53 3.81 -12.25
C SER A 402 -8.67 2.28 -12.18
N ASP A 403 -7.61 1.54 -12.49
CA ASP A 403 -7.57 0.07 -12.35
C ASP A 403 -7.73 -0.36 -10.88
N MET A 404 -7.05 0.34 -9.96
CA MET A 404 -7.22 0.15 -8.51
C MET A 404 -8.69 0.30 -8.11
N ALA A 405 -9.34 1.41 -8.46
CA ALA A 405 -10.74 1.66 -8.11
C ALA A 405 -11.71 0.62 -8.71
N ARG A 406 -11.49 0.21 -9.97
CA ARG A 406 -12.29 -0.82 -10.64
C ARG A 406 -12.15 -2.18 -9.98
N ARG A 407 -10.91 -2.58 -9.64
CA ARG A 407 -10.65 -3.83 -8.92
C ARG A 407 -11.26 -3.78 -7.51
N MET A 408 -11.15 -2.66 -6.80
CA MET A 408 -11.85 -2.47 -5.53
C MET A 408 -13.38 -2.55 -5.67
N ALA A 409 -13.94 -2.14 -6.81
CA ALA A 409 -15.34 -2.33 -7.16
C ALA A 409 -15.71 -3.77 -7.58
N GLY A 410 -14.75 -4.71 -7.52
CA GLY A 410 -14.95 -6.11 -7.91
C GLY A 410 -15.00 -6.33 -9.43
N GLU A 411 -14.56 -5.36 -10.22
CA GLU A 411 -14.38 -5.54 -11.66
C GLU A 411 -13.06 -6.28 -11.92
N ILE A 412 -13.12 -7.42 -12.60
CA ILE A 412 -11.92 -8.03 -13.18
C ILE A 412 -11.58 -7.22 -14.41
N VAL A 413 -10.56 -6.37 -14.30
CA VAL A 413 -10.02 -5.61 -15.42
C VAL A 413 -9.24 -6.59 -16.30
N LEU A 414 -9.94 -7.13 -17.31
CA LEU A 414 -9.29 -7.92 -18.34
C LEU A 414 -8.52 -6.98 -19.26
N CYS A 415 -7.25 -7.31 -19.46
CA CYS A 415 -6.26 -6.56 -20.21
C CYS A 415 -6.66 -6.12 -21.64
N GLU A 416 -7.70 -6.72 -22.25
CA GLU A 416 -8.18 -6.35 -23.59
C GLU A 416 -9.08 -5.10 -23.61
N ASP A 417 -9.63 -4.69 -22.45
CA ASP A 417 -10.59 -3.58 -22.39
C ASP A 417 -9.95 -2.20 -22.12
N ALA A 418 -8.69 -2.16 -21.65
CA ALA A 418 -8.00 -0.92 -21.26
C ALA A 418 -7.71 0.03 -22.44
N ASP A 419 -7.45 -0.49 -23.64
CA ASP A 419 -7.19 0.31 -24.85
C ASP A 419 -8.44 1.00 -25.43
N THR A 420 -9.63 0.72 -24.89
CA THR A 420 -10.91 1.23 -25.42
C THR A 420 -11.58 2.29 -24.57
N VAL A 421 -10.94 2.73 -23.48
CA VAL A 421 -11.40 3.91 -22.74
C VAL A 421 -11.02 5.14 -23.57
N ASP A 422 -11.86 5.45 -24.56
CA ASP A 422 -11.84 6.70 -25.30
C ASP A 422 -11.75 7.85 -24.28
N SER A 423 -10.58 8.49 -24.20
CA SER A 423 -10.43 9.73 -23.42
C SER A 423 -11.58 10.64 -23.81
N PRO A 424 -12.35 11.21 -22.85
CA PRO A 424 -13.48 12.04 -23.18
C PRO A 424 -12.97 13.20 -24.03
N THR A 425 -13.24 13.12 -25.34
CA THR A 425 -12.93 14.18 -26.28
C THR A 425 -13.71 15.41 -25.83
N THR A 426 -13.07 16.25 -25.03
CA THR A 426 -13.57 17.56 -24.68
C THR A 426 -13.47 18.40 -25.95
N THR A 427 -14.49 18.31 -26.79
CA THR A 427 -14.75 19.31 -27.82
C THR A 427 -15.11 20.61 -27.09
N VAL A 428 -14.08 21.37 -26.74
CA VAL A 428 -14.20 22.76 -26.30
C VAL A 428 -14.63 23.56 -27.53
N ASP A 429 -15.94 23.69 -27.72
CA ASP A 429 -16.52 24.68 -28.61
C ASP A 429 -16.12 26.07 -28.07
N SER A 430 -15.15 26.69 -28.74
CA SER A 430 -14.73 28.06 -28.45
C SER A 430 -15.89 29.03 -28.72
N PRO A 431 -16.39 29.78 -27.72
CA PRO A 431 -17.38 30.80 -27.99
C PRO A 431 -16.72 32.02 -28.65
N THR A 432 -17.25 32.35 -29.82
CA THR A 432 -17.02 33.57 -30.59
C THR A 432 -17.02 34.82 -29.69
N ALA A 433 -15.97 35.62 -29.80
CA ALA A 433 -15.82 36.90 -29.12
C ALA A 433 -16.93 37.88 -29.53
N ALA A 434 -17.77 38.28 -28.56
CA ALA A 434 -18.62 39.45 -28.66
C ALA A 434 -18.01 40.57 -27.81
N THR A 435 -17.56 41.63 -28.47
CA THR A 435 -17.20 42.91 -27.86
C THR A 435 -18.45 43.55 -27.27
N VAL A 436 -18.46 43.77 -25.95
CA VAL A 436 -19.45 44.61 -25.27
C VAL A 436 -18.70 45.66 -24.47
N ASP A 437 -19.12 46.90 -24.70
CA ASP A 437 -18.56 48.13 -24.17
C ASP A 437 -18.68 48.27 -22.65
N ASP A 438 -17.65 48.93 -22.13
CA ASP A 438 -17.36 49.38 -20.77
C ASP A 438 -18.39 50.42 -20.26
N GLU A 439 -19.13 50.10 -19.20
CA GLU A 439 -19.65 51.10 -18.26
C GLU A 439 -19.53 50.58 -16.82
N GLY A 440 -18.75 51.34 -16.03
CA GLY A 440 -18.27 50.90 -14.73
C GLY A 440 -19.29 50.93 -13.61
N THR A 441 -18.99 50.16 -12.57
CA THR A 441 -19.31 50.45 -11.17
C THR A 441 -18.36 49.64 -10.29
N SER A 442 -17.60 50.32 -9.43
CA SER A 442 -16.70 49.71 -8.46
C SER A 442 -17.48 48.99 -7.35
N PRO A 443 -17.12 47.76 -6.95
CA PRO A 443 -17.56 47.18 -5.70
C PRO A 443 -16.54 47.43 -4.56
N PRO A 444 -16.99 47.38 -3.30
CA PRO A 444 -16.21 47.82 -2.15
C PRO A 444 -15.13 46.82 -1.73
N SER A 445 -14.05 47.36 -1.17
CA SER A 445 -12.98 46.64 -0.52
C SER A 445 -13.49 45.84 0.69
N ALA A 446 -13.45 44.51 0.60
CA ALA A 446 -13.53 43.62 1.74
C ALA A 446 -12.12 43.26 2.18
N THR A 447 -11.68 43.90 3.25
CA THR A 447 -10.58 43.45 4.11
C THR A 447 -11.09 42.30 4.97
N GLU A 448 -10.70 41.07 4.68
CA GLU A 448 -10.78 39.97 5.64
C GLU A 448 -9.42 39.29 5.79
N SER A 449 -9.19 38.88 7.03
CA SER A 449 -7.93 38.64 7.69
C SER A 449 -7.32 37.29 7.36
N VAL A 450 -6.22 37.29 6.62
CA VAL A 450 -5.27 36.17 6.58
C VAL A 450 -4.29 36.33 7.74
N PHE A 451 -4.75 35.98 8.95
CA PHE A 451 -3.89 35.85 10.14
C PHE A 451 -4.51 34.81 11.06
N GLY A 452 -4.12 33.54 10.91
CA GLY A 452 -4.59 32.49 11.81
C GLY A 452 -4.38 31.05 11.37
N ARG A 453 -3.19 30.66 10.86
CA ARG A 453 -2.83 29.24 10.66
C ARG A 453 -1.33 28.95 10.90
N ARG A 454 -0.72 29.58 11.91
CA ARG A 454 0.74 29.40 12.21
C ARG A 454 1.05 28.94 13.64
N TRP A 455 0.06 28.44 14.40
CA TRP A 455 0.23 28.24 15.85
C TRP A 455 0.16 26.79 16.36
N ILE A 456 -0.03 25.77 15.52
CA ILE A 456 -0.26 24.39 15.99
C ILE A 456 0.97 23.47 15.82
N VAL A 457 1.85 23.73 14.84
CA VAL A 457 3.11 22.97 14.65
C VAL A 457 4.07 23.11 15.84
N SER A 458 3.91 24.14 16.68
CA SER A 458 4.69 24.26 17.91
C SER A 458 4.36 23.19 18.96
N ILE A 459 3.24 22.46 18.89
CA ILE A 459 2.88 21.49 19.94
C ILE A 459 3.60 20.14 19.75
N VAL A 460 3.76 19.66 18.51
CA VAL A 460 4.51 18.42 18.23
C VAL A 460 6.02 18.62 18.45
N LEU A 461 6.56 19.78 18.04
CA LEU A 461 7.96 20.16 18.35
C LEU A 461 8.19 20.52 19.83
N LEU A 462 7.21 21.07 20.58
CA LEU A 462 7.35 21.27 22.03
C LEU A 462 7.22 19.97 22.83
N ALA A 463 6.44 18.99 22.38
CA ALA A 463 6.31 17.71 23.08
C ALA A 463 7.67 17.00 23.15
N VAL A 464 8.43 16.99 22.04
CA VAL A 464 9.80 16.45 21.99
C VAL A 464 10.78 17.28 22.84
N ALA A 465 10.66 18.62 22.85
CA ALA A 465 11.53 19.50 23.63
C ALA A 465 11.26 19.49 25.15
N THR A 466 10.05 19.17 25.60
CA THR A 466 9.68 19.24 27.03
C THR A 466 10.01 17.94 27.78
N VAL A 467 10.03 16.79 27.10
CA VAL A 467 10.44 15.51 27.69
C VAL A 467 11.94 15.50 28.04
N HIS A 468 12.77 16.25 27.30
CA HIS A 468 14.21 16.40 27.57
C HIS A 468 14.57 17.32 28.76
N LEU A 469 13.58 17.95 29.41
CA LEU A 469 13.80 18.82 30.57
C LEU A 469 13.35 18.22 31.93
N ILE A 470 12.83 16.98 31.93
CA ILE A 470 12.36 16.29 33.16
C ILE A 470 12.98 14.88 33.33
N VAL A 471 14.13 14.61 32.71
CA VAL A 471 14.97 13.43 33.06
C VAL A 471 16.36 13.87 33.49
#